data_AF-A0A534TZ65-F1
#
_entry.id   AF-A0A534TZ65-F1
#
_cell.length_a   1.000
_cell.length_b   1.000
_cell.length_c   1.000
_cell.angle_alpha   90.00
_cell.angle_beta   90.00
_cell.angle_gamma   90.00
#
_symmetry.space_group_name_H-M   'P 1'
#
loop_
_entity.id
_entity.type
_entity.pdbx_description
1 polymer ?
#
loop_
_entity_poly.entity_id
_entity_poly.type
_entity_poly.pdbx_seq_one_letter_code
_entity_poly.pdbx_strand_id
1 'polypeptide(L)'
;MNRRQGERLVAGYALGRVYARHGERYHEGEALALILAGTWQPAVIGETGRPASLADVKGALTLAFERLGLDAVRWESLESEAPYLHPGKAARIMIAGVLCGVAGALHPDVAAARGLEGDVWLAELDMVRVVQYCPRRVVFRPLPRFPAVLRDVAVVVDSSVQGQHILDAIREVAPPLVEEVRVFDQYTGAPIPQGKKSIAYSISYRAADRTLTDEEVNALHEDLVARLVARVPVEVRR
;
A
#
# COMPACT_ATOMS: atom_id res chain seq x y z
N MET A 1 -1.63 6.24 28.38
CA MET A 1 -0.72 5.84 29.47
C MET A 1 0.73 5.97 29.03
N ASN A 2 1.17 5.28 27.97
CA ASN A 2 2.57 5.27 27.52
C ASN A 2 3.12 6.64 27.07
N ARG A 3 2.38 7.44 26.28
CA ARG A 3 2.85 8.80 25.90
C ARG A 3 3.01 9.75 27.10
N ARG A 4 2.22 9.56 28.16
CA ARG A 4 2.35 10.34 29.41
C ARG A 4 3.60 9.94 30.20
N GLN A 5 4.23 8.81 29.87
CA GLN A 5 5.49 8.36 30.43
C GLN A 5 6.71 8.79 29.59
N GLY A 6 6.51 9.65 28.57
CA GLY A 6 7.59 10.21 27.75
C GLY A 6 7.97 9.37 26.53
N GLU A 7 7.23 8.31 26.23
CA GLU A 7 7.48 7.48 25.06
C GLU A 7 7.32 8.27 23.75
N ARG A 8 8.38 8.27 22.94
CA ARG A 8 8.43 8.99 21.66
C ARG A 8 7.66 8.28 20.55
N LEU A 9 7.58 6.96 20.61
CA LEU A 9 6.83 6.11 19.68
C LEU A 9 5.97 5.15 20.49
N VAL A 10 4.70 5.05 20.14
CA VAL A 10 3.78 4.04 20.67
C VAL A 10 3.28 3.23 19.50
N ALA A 11 3.61 1.94 19.51
CA ALA A 11 3.10 0.95 18.58
C ALA A 11 2.46 -0.18 19.39
N GLY A 12 1.26 -0.60 19.00
CA GLY A 12 0.57 -1.69 19.66
C GLY A 12 -0.42 -2.34 18.72
N TYR A 13 -0.72 -3.61 18.97
CA TYR A 13 -1.78 -4.33 18.30
C TYR A 13 -2.54 -5.20 19.30
N ALA A 14 -3.77 -5.54 18.97
CA ALA A 14 -4.59 -6.47 19.73
C ALA A 14 -5.43 -7.30 18.78
N LEU A 15 -5.49 -8.61 19.01
CA LEU A 15 -6.42 -9.53 18.36
C LEU A 15 -7.47 -9.91 19.39
N GLY A 16 -8.75 -9.77 19.05
CA GLY A 16 -9.80 -10.09 20.00
C GLY A 16 -11.20 -10.09 19.40
N ARG A 17 -12.17 -10.50 20.23
CA ARG A 17 -13.57 -10.52 19.83
C ARG A 17 -14.15 -9.12 19.82
N VAL A 18 -14.96 -8.85 18.80
CA VAL A 18 -15.74 -7.63 18.66
C VAL A 18 -17.22 -7.97 18.65
N TYR A 19 -18.00 -7.09 19.28
CA TYR A 19 -19.45 -7.23 19.38
C TYR A 19 -20.07 -5.94 18.86
N ALA A 20 -20.85 -6.05 17.79
CA ALA A 20 -21.55 -4.93 17.18
C ALA A 20 -23.06 -5.23 17.15
N ARG A 21 -23.88 -4.17 17.29
CA ARG A 21 -25.33 -4.28 17.11
C ARG A 21 -25.74 -3.46 15.90
N HIS A 22 -26.28 -4.12 14.88
CA HIS A 22 -26.86 -3.45 13.70
C HIS A 22 -28.38 -3.66 13.73
N GLY A 23 -29.12 -2.62 14.12
CA GLY A 23 -30.56 -2.73 14.39
C GLY A 23 -30.85 -3.68 15.55
N GLU A 24 -31.59 -4.75 15.27
CA GLU A 24 -31.92 -5.82 16.24
C GLU A 24 -30.95 -7.01 16.22
N ARG A 25 -29.99 -7.05 15.28
CA ARG A 25 -29.05 -8.16 15.15
C ARG A 25 -27.75 -7.87 15.89
N TYR A 26 -27.29 -8.86 16.64
CA TYR A 26 -25.95 -8.90 17.21
C TYR A 26 -25.00 -9.60 16.25
N HIS A 27 -23.84 -8.97 16.04
CA HIS A 27 -22.75 -9.50 15.25
C HIS A 27 -21.56 -9.72 16.20
N GLU A 28 -21.15 -10.97 16.36
CA GLU A 28 -19.87 -11.34 16.96
C GLU A 28 -18.87 -11.57 15.84
N GLY A 29 -17.67 -11.03 16.01
CA GLY A 29 -16.56 -11.22 15.08
C GLY A 29 -15.22 -11.27 15.80
N GLU A 30 -14.16 -11.43 15.04
CA GLU A 30 -12.79 -11.34 15.53
C GLU A 30 -12.08 -10.25 14.73
N ALA A 31 -11.41 -9.33 15.43
CA ALA A 31 -10.73 -8.21 14.81
C ALA A 31 -9.29 -8.10 15.27
N LEU A 32 -8.42 -7.74 14.34
CA LEU A 32 -7.08 -7.24 14.63
C LEU A 32 -7.13 -5.72 14.59
N ALA A 33 -6.82 -5.08 15.71
CA ALA A 33 -6.64 -3.63 15.80
C ALA A 33 -5.15 -3.29 15.94
N LEU A 34 -4.71 -2.21 15.32
CA LEU A 34 -3.36 -1.66 15.43
C LEU A 34 -3.44 -0.17 15.73
N ILE A 35 -2.52 0.31 16.56
CA ILE A 35 -2.29 1.73 16.83
C ILE A 35 -0.82 2.06 16.66
N LEU A 36 -0.54 3.19 16.01
CA LEU A 36 0.80 3.74 15.83
C LEU A 36 0.75 5.26 16.01
N ALA A 37 1.54 5.79 16.93
CA ALA A 37 1.59 7.23 17.20
C ALA A 37 3.00 7.66 17.61
N GLY A 38 3.34 8.91 17.29
CA GLY A 38 4.64 9.50 17.65
C GLY A 38 5.66 9.44 16.53
N THR A 39 6.94 9.40 16.88
CA THR A 39 8.06 9.63 15.98
C THR A 39 9.04 8.47 16.04
N TRP A 40 9.37 7.91 14.88
CA TRP A 40 10.41 6.91 14.73
C TRP A 40 11.76 7.47 15.16
N GLN A 41 12.55 6.66 15.86
CA GLN A 41 13.92 7.07 16.17
C GLN A 41 14.75 7.13 14.89
N PRO A 42 15.62 8.15 14.76
CA PRO A 42 16.52 8.24 13.62
C PRO A 42 17.51 7.07 13.64
N ALA A 43 17.90 6.59 12.45
CA ALA A 43 18.92 5.56 12.33
C ALA A 43 20.34 6.11 12.56
N VAL A 44 20.52 7.43 12.42
CA VAL A 44 21.81 8.11 12.49
C VAL A 44 21.83 9.08 13.67
N ILE A 45 22.93 9.07 14.43
CA ILE A 45 23.15 10.02 15.52
C ILE A 45 23.22 11.44 14.95
N GLY A 46 22.38 12.35 15.46
CA GLY A 46 22.33 13.76 15.04
C GLY A 46 21.19 14.09 14.08
N GLU A 47 20.48 13.09 13.55
CA GLU A 47 19.27 13.32 12.76
C GLU A 47 18.03 13.46 13.66
N THR A 48 16.98 14.08 13.11
CA THR A 48 15.67 14.13 13.77
C THR A 48 14.83 12.95 13.30
N GLY A 49 14.13 12.31 14.24
CA GLY A 49 13.24 11.21 13.94
C GLY A 49 12.09 11.61 13.01
N ARG A 50 11.58 10.66 12.22
CA ARG A 50 10.46 10.89 11.32
C ARG A 50 9.11 10.60 12.02
N PRO A 51 8.10 11.48 11.93
CA PRO A 51 6.76 11.16 12.40
C PRO A 51 6.21 9.88 11.76
N ALA A 52 5.52 9.07 12.55
CA ALA A 52 4.76 7.94 12.02
C ALA A 52 3.72 8.43 11.00
N SER A 53 3.40 7.57 10.04
CA SER A 53 2.53 7.87 8.91
C SER A 53 1.67 6.67 8.51
N LEU A 54 0.66 6.89 7.67
CA LEU A 54 -0.13 5.79 7.09
C LEU A 54 0.74 4.76 6.36
N ALA A 55 1.86 5.20 5.76
CA ALA A 55 2.78 4.30 5.07
C ALA A 55 3.40 3.25 6.00
N ASP A 56 3.61 3.58 7.28
CA ASP A 56 4.13 2.64 8.28
C ASP A 56 3.11 1.56 8.62
N VAL A 57 1.84 1.98 8.82
CA VAL A 57 0.73 1.05 9.05
C VAL A 57 0.52 0.16 7.83
N LYS A 58 0.52 0.75 6.63
CA LYS A 58 0.43 0.01 5.37
C LYS A 58 1.59 -0.97 5.21
N GLY A 59 2.82 -0.58 5.55
CA GLY A 59 3.99 -1.45 5.49
C GLY A 59 3.86 -2.65 6.44
N ALA A 60 3.51 -2.40 7.70
CA ALA A 60 3.32 -3.46 8.69
C ALA A 60 2.22 -4.46 8.27
N LEU A 61 1.08 -3.96 7.77
CA LEU A 61 -0.01 -4.79 7.30
C LEU A 61 0.32 -5.53 6.01
N THR A 62 0.98 -4.88 5.04
CA THR A 62 1.45 -5.54 3.81
C THR A 62 2.35 -6.72 4.14
N LEU A 63 3.32 -6.55 5.06
CA LEU A 63 4.19 -7.65 5.50
C LEU A 63 3.39 -8.79 6.16
N ALA A 64 2.39 -8.47 6.99
CA ALA A 64 1.52 -9.47 7.58
C ALA A 64 0.70 -10.23 6.52
N PHE A 65 0.16 -9.52 5.53
CA PHE A 65 -0.59 -10.11 4.41
C PHE A 65 0.29 -11.03 3.55
N GLU A 66 1.51 -10.62 3.22
CA GLU A 66 2.47 -11.47 2.51
C GLU A 66 2.76 -12.76 3.28
N ARG A 67 2.94 -12.69 4.61
CA ARG A 67 3.14 -13.87 5.46
C ARG A 67 1.92 -14.77 5.56
N LEU A 68 0.73 -14.21 5.41
CA LEU A 68 -0.53 -14.94 5.30
C LEU A 68 -0.79 -15.49 3.89
N GLY A 69 0.06 -15.18 2.91
CA GLY A 69 -0.10 -15.60 1.51
C GLY A 69 -1.23 -14.86 0.78
N LEU A 70 -1.52 -13.63 1.19
CA LEU A 70 -2.55 -12.78 0.60
C LEU A 70 -1.93 -11.86 -0.47
N ASP A 71 -2.06 -12.26 -1.73
CA ASP A 71 -1.40 -11.58 -2.86
C ASP A 71 -2.25 -10.43 -3.46
N ALA A 72 -3.56 -10.38 -3.15
CA ALA A 72 -4.54 -9.51 -3.80
C ALA A 72 -5.14 -8.45 -2.86
N VAL A 73 -4.29 -7.78 -2.08
CA VAL A 73 -4.72 -6.70 -1.18
C VAL A 73 -4.69 -5.35 -1.90
N ARG A 74 -5.82 -4.65 -1.88
CA ARG A 74 -5.97 -3.29 -2.43
C ARG A 74 -6.27 -2.30 -1.32
N TRP A 75 -5.76 -1.09 -1.50
CA TRP A 75 -5.98 0.04 -0.60
C TRP A 75 -6.74 1.11 -1.37
N GLU A 76 -7.95 1.42 -0.93
CA GLU A 76 -8.84 2.37 -1.61
C GLU A 76 -9.16 3.54 -0.68
N SER A 77 -9.39 4.75 -1.22
CA SER A 77 -9.75 5.91 -0.39
C SER A 77 -11.05 5.65 0.38
N LEU A 78 -11.04 5.98 1.67
CA LEU A 78 -12.21 5.86 2.54
C LEU A 78 -12.95 7.20 2.57
N GLU A 79 -14.26 7.19 2.30
CA GLU A 79 -15.03 8.43 2.27
C GLU A 79 -15.81 8.68 3.57
N SER A 80 -16.54 7.68 4.10
CA SER A 80 -17.45 7.95 5.23
C SER A 80 -17.72 6.78 6.19
N GLU A 81 -17.22 5.58 5.92
CA GLU A 81 -17.60 4.38 6.69
C GLU A 81 -16.95 4.30 8.07
N ALA A 82 -15.88 5.08 8.31
CA ALA A 82 -15.25 5.21 9.62
C ALA A 82 -15.20 6.69 10.03
N PRO A 83 -16.27 7.24 10.64
CA PRO A 83 -16.33 8.66 11.00
C PRO A 83 -15.30 9.04 12.08
N TYR A 84 -14.72 8.04 12.77
CA TYR A 84 -13.63 8.24 13.71
C TYR A 84 -12.26 8.41 13.04
N LEU A 85 -12.16 8.22 11.71
CA LEU A 85 -10.93 8.45 10.94
C LEU A 85 -11.02 9.77 10.16
N HIS A 86 -9.86 10.33 9.86
CA HIS A 86 -9.74 11.54 9.05
C HIS A 86 -10.03 11.22 7.56
N PRO A 87 -10.98 11.89 6.91
CA PRO A 87 -11.45 11.53 5.56
C PRO A 87 -10.35 11.61 4.49
N GLY A 88 -9.45 12.60 4.59
CA GLY A 88 -8.31 12.73 3.68
C GLY A 88 -7.08 11.85 4.01
N LYS A 89 -7.11 11.07 5.09
CA LYS A 89 -5.97 10.27 5.58
C LYS A 89 -6.41 8.86 5.98
N ALA A 90 -7.39 8.30 5.27
CA ALA A 90 -7.93 6.98 5.55
C ALA A 90 -8.14 6.16 4.28
N ALA A 91 -8.08 4.84 4.44
CA ALA A 91 -8.21 3.88 3.37
C ALA A 91 -8.98 2.62 3.82
N ARG A 92 -9.76 2.08 2.87
CA ARG A 92 -10.31 0.72 2.93
C ARG A 92 -9.22 -0.28 2.57
N ILE A 93 -9.26 -1.43 3.21
CA ILE A 93 -8.41 -2.58 2.92
C ILE A 93 -9.32 -3.64 2.29
N MET A 94 -9.13 -3.85 1.00
CA MET A 94 -9.93 -4.76 0.18
C MET A 94 -9.10 -6.00 -0.14
N ILE A 95 -9.65 -7.20 0.08
CA ILE A 95 -9.02 -8.47 -0.29
C ILE A 95 -9.97 -9.15 -1.27
N ALA A 96 -9.49 -9.43 -2.48
CA ALA A 96 -10.30 -10.01 -3.55
C ALA A 96 -11.64 -9.26 -3.79
N GLY A 97 -11.63 -7.93 -3.66
CA GLY A 97 -12.81 -7.07 -3.84
C GLY A 97 -13.75 -7.00 -2.62
N VAL A 98 -13.43 -7.67 -1.51
CA VAL A 98 -14.22 -7.62 -0.27
C VAL A 98 -13.57 -6.72 0.77
N LEU A 99 -14.37 -5.84 1.38
CA LEU A 99 -13.94 -4.99 2.48
C LEU A 99 -13.57 -5.86 3.69
N CYS A 100 -12.29 -5.87 4.02
CA CYS A 100 -11.73 -6.66 5.12
C CYS A 100 -11.19 -5.77 6.25
N GLY A 101 -11.18 -4.46 6.09
CA GLY A 101 -10.78 -3.54 7.15
C GLY A 101 -10.61 -2.10 6.69
N VAL A 102 -10.16 -1.26 7.62
CA VAL A 102 -9.86 0.15 7.39
C VAL A 102 -8.57 0.54 8.10
N ALA A 103 -7.88 1.55 7.59
CA ALA A 103 -6.73 2.14 8.25
C ALA A 103 -6.64 3.63 7.96
N GLY A 104 -6.21 4.43 8.92
CA GLY A 104 -6.12 5.87 8.75
C GLY A 104 -5.69 6.63 9.98
N ALA A 105 -5.51 7.94 9.83
CA ALA A 105 -5.33 8.83 10.96
C ALA A 105 -6.65 8.97 11.72
N LEU A 106 -6.60 8.96 13.05
CA LEU A 106 -7.74 9.29 13.90
C LEU A 106 -8.20 10.72 13.62
N HIS A 107 -9.51 10.94 13.59
CA HIS A 107 -10.08 12.27 13.36
C HIS A 107 -9.59 13.25 14.45
N PRO A 108 -9.18 14.49 14.10
CA PRO A 108 -8.64 15.46 15.06
C PRO A 108 -9.56 15.70 16.26
N ASP A 109 -10.87 15.81 16.05
CA ASP A 109 -11.84 16.00 17.12
C ASP A 109 -11.89 14.81 18.10
N VAL A 110 -11.76 13.58 17.58
CA VAL A 110 -11.74 12.37 18.40
C VAL A 110 -10.43 12.28 19.17
N ALA A 111 -9.31 12.65 18.54
CA ALA A 111 -8.00 12.72 19.20
C ALA A 111 -8.01 13.76 20.34
N ALA A 112 -8.52 14.97 20.08
CA ALA A 112 -8.62 16.06 21.04
C ALA A 112 -9.51 15.68 22.24
N ALA A 113 -10.67 15.06 21.99
CA ALA A 113 -11.56 14.58 23.05
C ALA A 113 -10.93 13.51 23.95
N ARG A 114 -9.81 12.89 23.53
CA ARG A 114 -9.04 11.89 24.29
C ARG A 114 -7.70 12.41 24.78
N GLY A 115 -7.41 13.70 24.61
CA GLY A 115 -6.15 14.32 25.00
C GLY A 115 -4.94 13.73 24.27
N LEU A 116 -5.11 13.36 23.00
CA LEU A 116 -4.06 12.84 22.13
C LEU A 116 -3.54 13.97 21.23
N GLU A 117 -2.22 14.16 21.21
CA GLU A 117 -1.56 15.22 20.43
C GLU A 117 -0.88 14.65 19.18
N GLY A 118 -1.02 15.32 18.04
CA GLY A 118 -0.45 14.88 16.77
C GLY A 118 -1.20 13.71 16.13
N ASP A 119 -0.70 13.25 14.98
CA ASP A 119 -1.34 12.17 14.22
C ASP A 119 -1.24 10.83 14.97
N VAL A 120 -2.38 10.18 15.17
CA VAL A 120 -2.51 8.82 15.69
C VAL A 120 -3.05 7.95 14.58
N TRP A 121 -2.28 6.97 14.14
CA TRP A 121 -2.64 6.06 13.07
C TRP A 121 -3.26 4.79 13.62
N LEU A 122 -4.34 4.36 13.01
CA LEU A 122 -5.10 3.18 13.38
C LEU A 122 -5.25 2.26 12.18
N ALA A 123 -5.37 0.96 12.46
CA ALA A 123 -5.94 0.01 11.52
C ALA A 123 -6.83 -0.99 12.26
N GLU A 124 -7.85 -1.46 11.56
CA GLU A 124 -8.75 -2.50 12.04
C GLU A 124 -9.04 -3.46 10.89
N LEU A 125 -8.87 -4.75 11.13
CA LEU A 125 -9.14 -5.82 10.18
C LEU A 125 -10.18 -6.78 10.76
N ASP A 126 -11.17 -7.15 9.96
CA ASP A 126 -12.10 -8.25 10.22
C ASP A 126 -11.37 -9.57 9.91
N MET A 127 -10.91 -10.24 10.96
CA MET A 127 -10.10 -11.45 10.83
C MET A 127 -10.93 -12.65 10.36
N VAL A 128 -12.25 -12.63 10.60
CA VAL A 128 -13.15 -13.66 10.07
C VAL A 128 -13.18 -13.59 8.55
N ARG A 129 -13.21 -12.38 7.96
CA ARG A 129 -13.11 -12.19 6.51
C ARG A 129 -11.71 -12.47 5.99
N VAL A 130 -10.67 -11.94 6.63
CA VAL A 130 -9.28 -12.09 6.16
C VAL A 130 -8.89 -13.56 6.01
N VAL A 131 -9.19 -14.40 7.02
CA VAL A 131 -8.82 -15.83 7.03
C VAL A 131 -9.50 -16.62 5.91
N GLN A 132 -10.66 -16.19 5.42
CA GLN A 132 -11.34 -16.87 4.29
C GLN A 132 -10.54 -16.80 2.98
N TYR A 133 -9.70 -15.78 2.83
CA TYR A 133 -8.88 -15.57 1.64
C TYR A 133 -7.46 -16.11 1.78
N CYS A 134 -7.05 -16.55 2.97
CA CYS A 134 -5.74 -17.16 3.15
C CYS A 134 -5.66 -18.49 2.38
N PRO A 135 -4.60 -18.74 1.61
CA PRO A 135 -4.41 -19.99 0.89
C PRO A 135 -4.33 -21.17 1.86
N ARG A 136 -5.12 -22.20 1.59
CA ARG A 136 -5.11 -23.44 2.40
C ARG A 136 -3.91 -24.35 2.12
N ARG A 137 -3.19 -24.10 1.03
CA ARG A 137 -2.03 -24.89 0.58
C ARG A 137 -0.97 -23.97 0.02
N VAL A 138 0.27 -24.21 0.44
CA VAL A 138 1.44 -23.58 -0.17
C VAL A 138 1.84 -24.41 -1.38
N VAL A 139 1.83 -23.81 -2.56
CA VAL A 139 2.29 -24.45 -3.80
C VAL A 139 3.74 -24.07 -4.02
N PHE A 140 4.62 -25.07 -4.10
CA PHE A 140 6.03 -24.83 -4.42
C PHE A 140 6.15 -24.25 -5.84
N ARG A 141 6.84 -23.10 -5.94
CA ARG A 141 7.30 -22.54 -7.21
C ARG A 141 8.80 -22.76 -7.29
N PRO A 142 9.32 -23.41 -8.35
CA PRO A 142 10.75 -23.56 -8.55
C PRO A 142 11.46 -22.21 -8.52
N LEU A 143 12.66 -22.19 -7.95
CA LEU A 143 13.47 -20.99 -7.97
C LEU A 143 13.78 -20.59 -9.42
N PRO A 144 13.74 -19.28 -9.74
CA PRO A 144 14.13 -18.79 -11.05
C PRO A 144 15.54 -19.25 -11.43
N ARG A 145 15.68 -19.85 -12.62
CA ARG A 145 16.98 -20.35 -13.13
C ARG A 145 17.74 -19.31 -13.94
N PHE A 146 17.03 -18.30 -14.45
CA PHE A 146 17.58 -17.25 -15.31
C PHE A 146 17.45 -15.88 -14.63
N PRO A 147 18.39 -14.96 -14.87
CA PRO A 147 18.34 -13.64 -14.25
C PRO A 147 17.11 -12.84 -14.74
N ALA A 148 16.65 -11.91 -13.91
CA ALA A 148 15.69 -10.91 -14.35
C ALA A 148 16.43 -9.69 -14.91
N VAL A 149 15.80 -9.02 -15.85
CA VAL A 149 16.23 -7.71 -16.36
C VAL A 149 15.23 -6.66 -15.88
N LEU A 150 15.74 -5.59 -15.26
CA LEU A 150 14.91 -4.48 -14.78
C LEU A 150 14.89 -3.34 -15.80
N ARG A 151 13.71 -2.76 -16.00
CA ARG A 151 13.54 -1.48 -16.70
C ARG A 151 12.61 -0.58 -15.91
N ASP A 152 12.98 0.68 -15.81
CA ASP A 152 12.20 1.67 -15.09
C ASP A 152 11.46 2.57 -16.07
N VAL A 153 10.25 2.97 -15.69
CA VAL A 153 9.47 3.99 -16.39
C VAL A 153 8.99 5.02 -15.38
N ALA A 154 9.27 6.30 -15.66
CA ALA A 154 8.71 7.42 -14.91
C ALA A 154 7.56 8.03 -15.71
N VAL A 155 6.42 8.24 -15.05
CA VAL A 155 5.26 8.90 -15.66
C VAL A 155 4.85 10.11 -14.85
N VAL A 156 4.51 11.18 -15.55
CA VAL A 156 3.97 12.41 -14.98
C VAL A 156 2.46 12.42 -15.17
N VAL A 157 1.75 12.58 -14.06
CA VAL A 157 0.28 12.52 -13.97
C VAL A 157 -0.25 13.61 -13.07
N ASP A 158 -1.55 13.89 -13.16
CA ASP A 158 -2.23 14.76 -12.20
C ASP A 158 -2.06 14.24 -10.76
N SER A 159 -1.89 15.17 -9.81
CA SER A 159 -1.65 14.84 -8.40
C SER A 159 -2.78 14.03 -7.76
N SER A 160 -4.01 14.14 -8.30
CA SER A 160 -5.19 13.38 -7.89
C SER A 160 -5.18 11.92 -8.35
N VAL A 161 -4.43 11.57 -9.41
CA VAL A 161 -4.38 10.21 -9.96
C VAL A 161 -3.69 9.28 -8.96
N GLN A 162 -4.35 8.19 -8.57
CA GLN A 162 -3.75 7.21 -7.66
C GLN A 162 -2.66 6.40 -8.38
N GLY A 163 -1.52 6.18 -7.73
CA GLY A 163 -0.45 5.34 -8.30
C GLY A 163 -0.91 3.91 -8.60
N GLN A 164 -1.87 3.39 -7.82
CA GLN A 164 -2.48 2.08 -8.07
C GLN A 164 -3.19 2.02 -9.44
N HIS A 165 -3.80 3.11 -9.89
CA HIS A 165 -4.48 3.16 -11.18
C HIS A 165 -3.50 2.94 -12.34
N ILE A 166 -2.34 3.58 -12.27
CA ILE A 166 -1.28 3.41 -13.26
C ILE A 166 -0.64 2.02 -13.15
N LEU A 167 -0.41 1.52 -11.92
CA LEU A 167 0.10 0.16 -11.69
C LEU A 167 -0.81 -0.89 -12.32
N ASP A 168 -2.13 -0.75 -12.15
CA ASP A 168 -3.13 -1.62 -12.75
C ASP A 168 -3.11 -1.51 -14.28
N ALA A 169 -3.02 -0.29 -14.83
CA ALA A 169 -2.91 -0.07 -16.28
C ALA A 169 -1.65 -0.72 -16.88
N ILE A 170 -0.49 -0.64 -16.19
CA ILE A 170 0.74 -1.33 -16.62
C ILE A 170 0.51 -2.85 -16.65
N ARG A 171 -0.09 -3.41 -15.58
CA ARG A 171 -0.36 -4.85 -15.48
C ARG A 171 -1.33 -5.34 -16.55
N GLU A 172 -2.33 -4.55 -16.93
CA GLU A 172 -3.28 -4.88 -18.00
C GLU A 172 -2.61 -5.03 -19.37
N VAL A 173 -1.60 -4.20 -19.66
CA VAL A 173 -0.90 -4.19 -20.95
C VAL A 173 0.41 -4.99 -20.94
N ALA A 174 0.80 -5.52 -19.79
CA ALA A 174 2.08 -6.21 -19.59
C ALA A 174 2.16 -7.50 -20.44
N PRO A 175 3.25 -7.71 -21.19
CA PRO A 175 3.47 -8.97 -21.90
C PRO A 175 3.73 -10.11 -20.90
N PRO A 176 3.58 -11.39 -21.33
CA PRO A 176 3.76 -12.55 -20.45
C PRO A 176 5.14 -12.67 -19.77
N LEU A 177 6.14 -11.96 -20.29
CA LEU A 177 7.51 -11.96 -19.75
C LEU A 177 7.70 -10.98 -18.58
N VAL A 178 6.72 -10.11 -18.29
CA VAL A 178 6.74 -9.28 -17.09
C VAL A 178 6.43 -10.16 -15.88
N GLU A 179 7.43 -10.30 -15.01
CA GLU A 179 7.31 -11.03 -13.76
C GLU A 179 6.70 -10.14 -12.67
N GLU A 180 7.10 -8.87 -12.63
CA GLU A 180 6.72 -7.98 -11.54
C GLU A 180 6.74 -6.51 -11.96
N VAL A 181 5.85 -5.72 -11.33
CA VAL A 181 5.82 -4.26 -11.45
C VAL A 181 5.69 -3.66 -10.06
N ARG A 182 6.60 -2.76 -9.69
CA ARG A 182 6.62 -2.07 -8.39
C ARG A 182 6.74 -0.56 -8.56
N VAL A 183 6.03 0.20 -7.73
CA VAL A 183 6.32 1.63 -7.53
C VAL A 183 7.54 1.74 -6.62
N PHE A 184 8.53 2.53 -6.99
CA PHE A 184 9.70 2.75 -6.14
C PHE A 184 9.95 4.21 -5.78
N ASP A 185 9.42 5.16 -6.56
CA ASP A 185 9.57 6.58 -6.26
C ASP A 185 8.33 7.40 -6.64
N GLN A 186 8.07 8.46 -5.87
CA GLN A 186 7.09 9.49 -6.18
C GLN A 186 7.68 10.85 -5.87
N TYR A 187 7.73 11.72 -6.88
CA TYR A 187 8.33 13.04 -6.76
C TYR A 187 7.35 14.15 -7.14
N THR A 188 7.35 15.20 -6.33
CA THR A 188 6.64 16.47 -6.58
C THR A 188 7.62 17.62 -6.36
N GLY A 189 7.64 18.59 -7.27
CA GLY A 189 8.57 19.72 -7.23
C GLY A 189 9.23 19.95 -8.59
N ALA A 190 10.00 21.04 -8.74
CA ALA A 190 10.66 21.36 -10.00
C ALA A 190 11.58 20.20 -10.43
N PRO A 191 11.53 19.72 -11.69
CA PRO A 191 10.89 20.34 -12.87
C PRO A 191 9.44 19.91 -13.14
N ILE A 192 8.77 19.20 -12.23
CA ILE A 192 7.37 18.76 -12.41
C ILE A 192 6.44 19.97 -12.33
N PRO A 193 5.53 20.16 -13.30
CA PRO A 193 4.54 21.23 -13.27
C PRO A 193 3.69 21.20 -11.99
N GLN A 194 3.29 22.39 -11.53
CA GLN A 194 2.39 22.50 -10.39
C GLN A 194 1.09 21.71 -10.64
N GLY A 195 0.61 21.00 -9.63
CA GLY A 195 -0.59 20.15 -9.72
C GLY A 195 -0.33 18.76 -10.29
N LYS A 196 0.86 18.48 -10.83
CA LYS A 196 1.29 17.15 -11.28
C LYS A 196 2.26 16.49 -10.30
N LYS A 197 2.46 15.18 -10.46
CA LYS A 197 3.47 14.37 -9.77
C LYS A 197 4.10 13.39 -10.74
N SER A 198 5.36 13.05 -10.50
CA SER A 198 6.07 11.97 -11.20
C SER A 198 6.01 10.72 -10.35
N ILE A 199 5.66 9.59 -10.94
CA ILE A 199 5.72 8.27 -10.28
C ILE A 199 6.63 7.37 -11.11
N ALA A 200 7.61 6.74 -10.45
CA ALA A 200 8.53 5.81 -11.09
C ALA A 200 8.16 4.36 -10.74
N TYR A 201 8.12 3.53 -11.78
CA TYR A 201 7.82 2.11 -11.72
C TYR A 201 9.04 1.32 -12.19
N SER A 202 9.38 0.27 -11.46
CA SER A 202 10.37 -0.71 -11.89
C SER A 202 9.65 -1.97 -12.36
N ILE A 203 10.00 -2.44 -13.55
CA ILE A 203 9.40 -3.59 -14.22
C ILE A 203 10.46 -4.67 -14.38
N SER A 204 10.19 -5.85 -13.81
CA SER A 204 11.03 -7.04 -13.93
C SER A 204 10.58 -7.90 -15.10
N TYR A 205 11.50 -8.19 -16.01
CA TYR A 205 11.31 -9.10 -17.14
C TYR A 205 12.11 -10.37 -16.90
N ARG A 206 11.47 -11.53 -17.09
CA ARG A 206 12.14 -12.83 -16.95
C ARG A 206 11.49 -13.89 -17.83
N ALA A 207 12.32 -14.68 -18.50
CA ALA A 207 11.92 -15.93 -19.14
C ALA A 207 12.25 -17.13 -18.24
N ALA A 208 11.41 -18.16 -18.28
CA ALA A 208 11.58 -19.36 -17.45
C ALA A 208 12.59 -20.37 -18.03
N ASP A 209 12.96 -20.19 -19.30
CA ASP A 209 13.68 -21.14 -20.14
C ASP A 209 14.96 -20.57 -20.78
N ARG A 210 15.20 -19.25 -20.73
CA ARG A 210 16.40 -18.60 -21.28
C ARG A 210 16.73 -17.27 -20.59
N THR A 211 17.94 -16.79 -20.83
CA THR A 211 18.31 -15.40 -20.53
C THR A 211 17.73 -14.48 -21.60
N LEU A 212 17.15 -13.36 -21.19
CA LEU A 212 16.67 -12.31 -22.09
C LEU A 212 17.84 -11.39 -22.49
N THR A 213 17.91 -10.99 -23.76
CA THR A 213 18.90 -9.99 -24.20
C THR A 213 18.38 -8.58 -23.94
N ASP A 214 19.29 -7.60 -23.89
CA ASP A 214 18.91 -6.20 -23.68
C ASP A 214 18.04 -5.67 -24.82
N GLU A 215 18.31 -6.07 -26.07
CA GLU A 215 17.53 -5.67 -27.25
C GLU A 215 16.09 -6.18 -27.17
N GLU A 216 15.89 -7.45 -26.76
CA GLU A 216 14.57 -8.04 -26.58
C GLU A 216 13.77 -7.32 -25.50
N VAL A 217 14.40 -7.05 -24.36
CA VAL A 217 13.76 -6.36 -23.23
C VAL A 217 13.44 -4.91 -23.59
N ASN A 218 14.33 -4.22 -24.30
CA ASN A 218 14.08 -2.85 -24.74
C ASN A 218 12.89 -2.76 -25.68
N ALA A 219 12.80 -3.67 -26.67
CA ALA A 219 11.65 -3.69 -27.58
C ALA A 219 10.33 -3.96 -26.85
N LEU A 220 10.30 -4.92 -25.91
CA LEU A 220 9.13 -5.21 -25.08
C LEU A 220 8.75 -4.03 -24.18
N HIS A 221 9.75 -3.36 -23.60
CA HIS A 221 9.53 -2.22 -22.74
C HIS A 221 8.96 -1.03 -23.50
N GLU A 222 9.49 -0.73 -24.69
CA GLU A 222 8.97 0.33 -25.56
C GLU A 222 7.52 0.08 -25.98
N ASP A 223 7.18 -1.16 -26.36
CA ASP A 223 5.78 -1.54 -26.68
C ASP A 223 4.86 -1.40 -25.46
N LEU A 224 5.29 -1.85 -24.28
CA LEU A 224 4.53 -1.70 -23.03
C LEU A 224 4.28 -0.22 -22.73
N VAL A 225 5.30 0.63 -22.82
CA VAL A 225 5.20 2.06 -22.57
C VAL A 225 4.26 2.72 -23.58
N ALA A 226 4.34 2.36 -24.86
CA ALA A 226 3.44 2.87 -25.89
C ALA A 226 1.97 2.50 -25.59
N ARG A 227 1.70 1.25 -25.18
CA ARG A 227 0.36 0.80 -24.79
C ARG A 227 -0.15 1.50 -23.53
N LEU A 228 0.72 1.75 -22.56
CA LEU A 228 0.37 2.50 -21.35
C LEU A 228 -0.11 3.91 -21.70
N VAL A 229 0.64 4.64 -22.54
CA VAL A 229 0.29 6.00 -22.99
C VAL A 229 -1.02 6.00 -23.78
N ALA A 230 -1.30 4.96 -24.56
CA ALA A 230 -2.58 4.83 -25.28
C ALA A 230 -3.77 4.55 -24.35
N ARG A 231 -3.52 3.96 -23.16
CA ARG A 231 -4.56 3.50 -22.23
C ARG A 231 -4.93 4.56 -21.20
N VAL A 232 -3.96 5.30 -20.70
CA VAL A 232 -4.13 6.30 -19.64
C VAL A 232 -3.45 7.62 -20.03
N PRO A 233 -4.05 8.78 -19.69
CA PRO A 233 -3.49 10.08 -20.03
C PRO A 233 -2.25 10.37 -19.14
N VAL A 234 -1.09 9.89 -19.58
CA VAL A 234 0.18 10.01 -18.86
C VAL A 234 1.28 10.55 -19.78
N GLU A 235 2.19 11.32 -19.21
CA GLU A 235 3.39 11.80 -19.92
C GLU A 235 4.60 10.98 -19.44
N VAL A 236 5.24 10.23 -20.34
CA VAL A 236 6.43 9.44 -20.00
C VAL A 236 7.64 10.35 -19.94
N ARG A 237 8.37 10.28 -18.83
CA ARG A 237 9.64 10.96 -18.63
C ARG A 237 10.78 9.99 -18.92
N ARG A 238 11.60 10.33 -19.91
CA ARG A 238 12.86 9.66 -20.24
C ARG A 238 14.02 10.34 -19.53
#